data_AF-A0A522P9X4-F1
#
_entry.id   AF-A0A522P9X4-F1
#
_cell.length_a   1.000
_cell.length_b   1.000
_cell.length_c   1.000
_cell.angle_alpha   90.00
_cell.angle_beta   90.00
_cell.angle_gamma   90.00
#
_symmetry.space_group_name_H-M   'P 1'
#
loop_
_entity.id
_entity.type
_entity.pdbx_description
1 polymer ?
#
loop_
_entity_poly.entity_id
_entity_poly.type
_entity_poly.pdbx_seq_one_letter_code
_entity_poly.pdbx_strand_id
1 'polypeptide(L)'
;MAPRIAAFRTGIVSLQQQVGQLSDLGRTALVELRARDSDKLTAALDAGDQVVLASEGYASQLAQAFQALPYGPASEAIGEATRERLATIDGAFHAVSPVASDWAAVSARAVPAMRLIDLLTEHDGETFAAAELGSAARAWPY
;
A
#
# COMPACT_ATOMS: atom_id res chain seq x y z
N MET A 1 27.15 -8.37 19.56
CA MET A 1 25.70 -8.56 19.81
C MET A 1 24.94 -7.23 19.86
N ALA A 2 25.36 -6.25 20.67
CA ALA A 2 24.73 -4.92 20.75
C ALA A 2 24.56 -4.15 19.41
N PRO A 3 25.52 -4.17 18.45
CA PRO A 3 25.37 -3.45 17.17
C PRO A 3 24.26 -4.02 16.28
N ARG A 4 24.06 -5.34 16.30
CA ARG A 4 23.02 -6.02 15.52
C ARG A 4 21.63 -5.72 16.05
N ILE A 5 21.46 -5.64 17.37
CA ILE A 5 20.18 -5.27 18.01
C ILE A 5 19.84 -3.80 17.72
N ALA A 6 20.83 -2.91 17.72
CA ALA A 6 20.63 -1.50 17.36
C ALA A 6 20.19 -1.35 15.90
N ALA A 7 20.87 -2.01 14.95
CA ALA A 7 20.49 -2.02 13.55
C ALA A 7 19.07 -2.59 13.34
N PHE A 8 18.71 -3.64 14.08
CA PHE A 8 17.37 -4.23 14.05
C PHE A 8 16.29 -3.24 14.50
N ARG A 9 16.53 -2.53 15.61
CA ARG A 9 15.61 -1.50 16.12
C ARG A 9 15.43 -0.36 15.12
N THR A 10 16.51 0.11 14.49
CA THR A 10 16.44 1.11 13.42
C THR A 10 15.61 0.58 12.25
N GLY A 11 15.78 -0.69 11.86
CA GLY A 11 14.98 -1.34 10.82
C GLY A 11 13.48 -1.36 11.14
N ILE A 12 13.08 -1.67 12.38
CA ILE A 12 11.66 -1.61 12.78
C ILE A 12 11.10 -0.19 12.68
N VAL A 13 11.85 0.83 13.11
CA VAL A 13 11.40 2.23 13.04
C VAL A 13 11.22 2.66 11.59
N SER A 14 12.15 2.28 10.69
CA SER A 14 12.02 2.54 9.26
C SER A 14 10.80 1.84 8.65
N LEU A 15 10.54 0.58 9.01
CA LEU A 15 9.34 -0.12 8.56
C LEU A 15 8.05 0.53 9.06
N GLN A 16 8.00 0.99 10.31
CA GLN A 16 6.84 1.75 10.81
C GLN A 16 6.61 3.03 10.01
N GLN A 17 7.68 3.77 9.69
CA GLN A 17 7.58 4.97 8.86
C GLN A 17 7.09 4.64 7.45
N GLN A 18 7.59 3.57 6.84
CA GLN A 18 7.17 3.10 5.51
C GLN A 18 5.70 2.68 5.47
N VAL A 19 5.22 1.96 6.49
CA VAL A 19 3.80 1.60 6.63
C VAL A 19 2.93 2.85 6.79
N GLY A 20 3.37 3.83 7.59
CA GLY A 20 2.69 5.12 7.71
C GLY A 20 2.61 5.85 6.36
N GLN A 21 3.72 5.89 5.63
CA GLN A 21 3.79 6.50 4.31
C GLN A 21 2.86 5.81 3.30
N LEU A 22 2.77 4.47 3.30
CA LEU A 22 1.83 3.72 2.46
C LEU A 22 0.37 4.05 2.80
N SER A 23 0.04 4.18 4.09
CA SER A 23 -1.31 4.57 4.50
C SER A 23 -1.69 5.96 3.98
N ASP A 24 -0.76 6.92 4.00
CA ASP A 24 -1.00 8.26 3.50
C ASP A 24 -1.09 8.30 1.97
N LEU A 25 -0.23 7.56 1.27
CA LEU A 25 -0.30 7.41 -0.19
C LEU A 25 -1.60 6.74 -0.64
N GLY A 26 -2.08 5.73 0.10
CA GLY A 26 -3.38 5.10 -0.15
C GLY A 26 -4.53 6.09 0.02
N ARG A 27 -4.48 6.96 1.04
CA ARG A 27 -5.47 8.02 1.23
C ARG A 27 -5.41 9.04 0.09
N THR A 28 -4.22 9.46 -0.31
CA THR A 28 -4.01 10.36 -1.46
C THR A 28 -4.59 9.74 -2.73
N ALA A 29 -4.29 8.48 -3.04
CA ALA A 29 -4.84 7.78 -4.20
C ALA A 29 -6.38 7.80 -4.22
N LEU A 30 -7.04 7.58 -3.07
CA LEU A 30 -8.50 7.68 -2.97
C LEU A 30 -9.03 9.11 -3.19
N VAL A 31 -8.31 10.13 -2.73
CA VAL A 31 -8.66 11.55 -2.96
C VAL A 31 -8.52 11.91 -4.43
N GLU A 32 -7.42 11.51 -5.07
CA GLU A 32 -7.17 11.83 -6.49
C GLU A 32 -8.08 11.04 -7.42
N LEU A 33 -8.42 9.79 -7.06
CA LEU A 33 -9.46 9.01 -7.74
C LEU A 33 -10.80 9.75 -7.73
N ARG A 34 -11.18 10.31 -6.58
CA ARG A 34 -12.40 11.12 -6.47
C ARG A 34 -12.30 12.42 -7.28
N ALA A 35 -11.13 13.05 -7.31
CA ALA A 35 -10.88 14.26 -8.08
C ALA A 35 -10.75 14.00 -9.60
N ARG A 36 -10.64 12.73 -10.01
CA ARG A 36 -10.40 12.29 -11.39
C ARG A 36 -9.09 12.84 -11.96
N ASP A 37 -8.09 13.01 -11.11
CA ASP A 37 -6.76 13.46 -11.51
C ASP A 37 -5.88 12.23 -11.77
N SER A 38 -5.89 11.76 -13.03
CA SER A 38 -5.18 10.53 -13.43
C SER A 38 -3.67 10.61 -13.22
N ASP A 39 -3.10 11.79 -13.41
CA ASP A 39 -1.66 12.01 -13.29
C ASP A 39 -1.23 11.93 -11.83
N LYS A 40 -1.97 12.60 -10.93
CA LYS A 40 -1.70 12.50 -9.49
C LYS A 40 -2.03 11.13 -8.91
N LEU A 41 -3.07 10.47 -9.38
CA LEU A 41 -3.37 9.11 -8.96
C LEU A 41 -2.22 8.17 -9.35
N THR A 42 -1.75 8.23 -10.60
CA THR A 42 -0.62 7.40 -11.06
C THR A 42 0.64 7.70 -10.26
N ALA A 43 0.96 8.98 -10.03
CA ALA A 43 2.11 9.37 -9.22
C ALA A 43 2.04 8.85 -7.77
N ALA A 44 0.85 8.86 -7.15
CA ALA A 44 0.64 8.33 -5.80
C ALA A 44 0.81 6.80 -5.76
N LEU A 45 0.35 6.10 -6.79
CA LEU A 45 0.52 4.65 -6.93
C LEU A 45 2.00 4.28 -7.14
N ASP A 46 2.69 4.94 -8.06
CA ASP A 46 4.12 4.74 -8.33
C ASP A 46 4.97 5.01 -7.07
N ALA A 47 4.66 6.09 -6.33
CA ALA A 47 5.34 6.39 -5.08
C ALA A 47 5.13 5.29 -4.03
N GLY A 48 3.94 4.69 -3.96
CA GLY A 48 3.68 3.61 -3.02
C GLY A 48 4.36 2.31 -3.44
N ASP A 49 4.44 2.01 -4.74
CA ASP A 49 5.19 0.85 -5.24
C ASP A 49 6.68 0.93 -4.86
N GLN A 50 7.28 2.13 -4.90
CA GLN A 50 8.65 2.34 -4.42
C GLN A 50 8.79 2.09 -2.91
N VAL A 51 7.79 2.47 -2.11
CA VAL A 51 7.80 2.22 -0.66
C VAL A 51 7.64 0.73 -0.36
N VAL A 52 6.82 0.00 -1.12
CA VAL A 52 6.69 -1.46 -1.00
C VAL A 52 8.00 -2.15 -1.32
N LEU A 53 8.64 -1.83 -2.44
CA LEU A 53 9.94 -2.40 -2.82
C LEU A 53 11.01 -2.15 -1.75
N ALA A 54 11.06 -0.95 -1.19
CA ALA A 54 11.97 -0.62 -0.09
C ALA A 54 11.64 -1.45 1.17
N SER A 55 10.36 -1.63 1.49
CA SER A 55 9.89 -2.39 2.65
C SER A 55 10.22 -3.88 2.53
N GLU A 56 10.08 -4.47 1.34
CA GLU A 56 10.48 -5.86 1.06
C GLU A 56 11.99 -6.05 1.20
N GLY A 57 12.78 -5.10 0.70
CA GLY A 57 14.22 -5.07 0.90
C GLY A 57 14.60 -5.11 2.38
N TYR A 58 13.95 -4.30 3.21
CA TYR A 58 14.17 -4.30 4.66
C TYR A 58 13.66 -5.56 5.36
N ALA A 59 12.49 -6.07 4.98
CA ALA A 59 11.93 -7.31 5.51
C ALA A 59 12.88 -8.49 5.25
N SER A 60 13.46 -8.57 4.04
CA SER A 60 14.44 -9.62 3.70
C SER A 60 15.71 -9.54 4.56
N GLN A 61 16.23 -8.33 4.80
CA GLN A 61 17.40 -8.11 5.65
C GLN A 61 17.10 -8.46 7.11
N LEU A 62 15.90 -8.13 7.61
CA LEU A 62 15.45 -8.50 8.95
C LEU A 62 15.30 -10.01 9.09
N ALA A 63 14.71 -10.70 8.11
CA ALA A 63 14.60 -12.16 8.10
C ALA A 63 15.99 -12.83 8.13
N GLN A 64 16.95 -12.36 7.34
CA GLN A 64 18.33 -12.87 7.37
C GLN A 64 19.01 -12.59 8.72
N ALA A 65 18.86 -11.38 9.26
CA ALA A 65 19.40 -11.02 10.56
C ALA A 65 18.79 -11.87 11.68
N PHE A 66 17.50 -12.23 11.56
CA PHE A 66 16.79 -13.07 12.51
C PHE A 66 17.22 -14.54 12.43
N GLN A 67 17.39 -15.10 11.23
CA GLN A 67 17.95 -16.45 11.05
C GLN A 67 19.38 -16.57 11.58
N ALA A 68 20.14 -15.48 11.59
CA ALA A 68 21.49 -15.45 12.17
C ALA A 68 21.50 -15.36 13.71
N LEU A 69 20.33 -15.26 14.36
CA LEU A 69 20.21 -15.30 15.82
C LEU A 69 20.17 -16.76 16.29
N PRO A 70 20.78 -17.08 17.44
CA PRO A 70 20.79 -18.44 17.98
C PRO A 70 19.41 -18.82 18.53
N TYR A 71 18.47 -19.16 17.64
CA TYR A 71 17.19 -19.78 17.96
C TYR A 71 17.34 -21.31 17.97
N GLY A 72 16.78 -22.00 18.96
CA GLY A 72 16.90 -23.46 19.15
C GLY A 72 17.82 -23.85 20.32
N PRO A 73 18.31 -25.09 20.47
CA PRO A 73 19.00 -25.58 21.67
C PRO A 73 20.25 -24.77 22.12
N ALA A 74 20.79 -23.90 21.26
CA ALA A 74 21.80 -22.91 21.63
C ALA A 74 21.24 -21.70 22.44
N SER A 75 19.91 -21.60 22.58
CA SER A 75 19.20 -20.51 23.25
C SER A 75 19.17 -20.63 24.77
N GLU A 76 19.59 -21.77 25.32
CA GLU A 76 19.77 -21.94 26.77
C GLU A 76 20.84 -20.99 27.33
N ALA A 77 21.79 -20.55 26.49
CA ALA A 77 22.84 -19.61 26.85
C ALA A 77 22.39 -18.13 26.83
N ILE A 78 21.14 -17.83 26.44
CA ILE A 78 20.61 -16.46 26.35
C ILE A 78 19.56 -16.24 27.45
N GLY A 79 19.78 -15.19 28.25
CA GLY A 79 18.89 -14.83 29.36
C GLY A 79 17.48 -14.47 28.91
N GLU A 80 16.51 -14.65 29.82
CA GLU A 80 15.06 -14.48 29.59
C GLU A 80 14.70 -13.16 28.87
N ALA A 81 15.27 -12.05 29.33
CA ALA A 81 15.04 -10.72 28.76
C ALA A 81 15.45 -10.60 27.28
N THR A 82 16.40 -11.43 26.83
CA THR A 82 16.78 -11.48 25.41
C THR A 82 15.77 -12.31 24.62
N ARG A 83 15.26 -13.40 25.19
CA ARG A 83 14.22 -14.23 24.56
C ARG A 83 12.92 -13.45 24.35
N GLU A 84 12.45 -12.71 25.36
CA GLU A 84 11.27 -11.82 25.23
C GLU A 84 11.43 -10.75 24.14
N ARG A 85 12.63 -10.14 24.05
CA ARG A 85 12.93 -9.17 23.00
C ARG A 85 12.86 -9.79 21.62
N LEU A 86 13.42 -10.99 21.46
CA LEU A 86 13.40 -11.70 20.18
C LEU A 86 11.98 -12.14 19.79
N ALA A 87 11.13 -12.52 20.75
CA ALA A 87 9.72 -12.84 20.50
C ALA A 87 8.89 -11.61 20.10
N THR A 88 9.08 -10.47 20.78
CA THR A 88 8.44 -9.20 20.39
C THR A 88 8.81 -8.80 18.97
N ILE A 89 10.08 -9.00 18.62
CA ILE A 89 10.63 -8.75 17.29
C ILE A 89 9.95 -9.63 16.23
N ASP A 90 9.79 -10.92 16.51
CA ASP A 90 9.15 -11.88 15.61
C ASP A 90 7.67 -11.51 15.32
N GLY A 91 6.93 -11.15 16.37
CA GLY A 91 5.55 -10.67 16.24
C GLY A 91 5.44 -9.39 15.41
N ALA A 92 6.38 -8.45 15.58
CA ALA A 92 6.42 -7.23 14.77
C ALA A 92 6.71 -7.52 13.29
N PHE A 93 7.59 -8.49 12.99
CA PHE A 93 7.87 -8.90 11.61
C PHE A 93 6.64 -9.51 10.94
N HIS A 94 5.95 -10.42 11.61
CA HIS A 94 4.72 -11.03 11.09
C HIS A 94 3.60 -10.03 10.84
N ALA A 95 3.51 -8.95 11.62
CA ALA A 95 2.51 -7.90 11.42
C ALA A 95 2.75 -7.06 10.15
N VAL A 96 4.00 -6.93 9.68
CA VAL A 96 4.34 -6.08 8.52
C VAL A 96 4.41 -6.86 7.22
N SER A 97 4.56 -8.19 7.28
CA SER A 97 4.56 -9.07 6.11
C SER A 97 3.36 -8.92 5.14
N PRO A 98 2.11 -8.61 5.57
CA PRO A 98 0.96 -8.47 4.66
C PRO A 98 0.93 -7.15 3.87
N VAL A 99 1.72 -6.16 4.26
CA VAL A 99 1.58 -4.78 3.74
C VAL A 99 1.78 -4.69 2.23
N ALA A 100 2.69 -5.49 1.67
CA ALA A 100 2.90 -5.56 0.22
C ALA A 100 1.66 -6.09 -0.52
N SER A 101 1.01 -7.14 0.03
CA SER A 101 -0.22 -7.68 -0.57
C SER A 101 -1.41 -6.74 -0.44
N ASP A 102 -1.52 -6.02 0.68
CA ASP A 102 -2.59 -5.04 0.89
C ASP A 102 -2.45 -3.85 -0.07
N TRP A 103 -1.22 -3.36 -0.29
CA TRP A 103 -0.95 -2.31 -1.26
C TRP A 103 -1.25 -2.76 -2.69
N ALA A 104 -0.81 -3.96 -3.08
CA ALA A 104 -1.10 -4.52 -4.40
C ALA A 104 -2.62 -4.59 -4.68
N ALA A 105 -3.43 -4.91 -3.67
CA ALA A 105 -4.88 -4.91 -3.79
C ALA A 105 -5.47 -3.51 -4.01
N VAL A 106 -4.89 -2.46 -3.41
CA VAL A 106 -5.29 -1.06 -3.63
C VAL A 106 -4.93 -0.64 -5.06
N SER A 107 -3.67 -0.83 -5.48
CA SER A 107 -3.21 -0.46 -6.82
C SER A 107 -3.99 -1.16 -7.93
N ALA A 108 -4.25 -2.46 -7.77
CA ALA A 108 -5.01 -3.25 -8.76
C ALA A 108 -6.47 -2.79 -8.92
N ARG A 109 -7.06 -2.16 -7.90
CA ARG A 109 -8.46 -1.72 -7.91
C ARG A 109 -8.63 -0.25 -8.28
N ALA A 110 -7.63 0.59 -8.01
CA ALA A 110 -7.71 2.02 -8.26
C ALA A 110 -7.80 2.35 -9.77
N VAL A 111 -6.99 1.70 -10.61
CA VAL A 111 -6.96 1.96 -12.06
C VAL A 111 -8.26 1.56 -12.77
N PRO A 112 -8.83 0.35 -12.54
CA PRO A 112 -10.13 0.00 -13.11
C PRO A 112 -11.28 0.89 -12.61
N ALA A 113 -11.23 1.34 -11.35
CA ALA A 113 -12.26 2.22 -10.79
C ALA A 113 -12.28 3.58 -11.51
N MET A 114 -11.11 4.15 -11.81
CA MET A 114 -11.03 5.40 -12.58
C MET A 114 -11.62 5.25 -13.98
N ARG A 115 -11.25 4.16 -14.67
CA ARG A 115 -11.79 3.86 -16.01
C ARG A 115 -13.31 3.67 -16.01
N LEU A 116 -13.87 3.07 -14.97
CA LEU A 116 -15.33 2.92 -14.82
C LEU A 116 -16.01 4.28 -14.65
N ILE A 117 -15.41 5.19 -13.88
CA ILE A 117 -15.92 6.54 -13.66
C ILE A 117 -15.92 7.35 -14.98
N ASP A 118 -14.87 7.21 -15.78
CA ASP A 118 -14.79 7.88 -17.08
C ASP A 118 -15.88 7.38 -18.03
N LEU A 119 -16.06 6.06 -18.14
CA LEU A 119 -17.09 5.44 -18.98
C LEU A 119 -18.51 5.86 -18.57
N LEU A 120 -18.79 5.93 -17.28
CA LEU A 120 -20.10 6.41 -16.79
C LEU A 120 -20.33 7.88 -17.15
N THR A 121 -19.28 8.70 -17.09
CA THR A 121 -19.37 10.12 -17.45
C THR A 121 -19.61 10.31 -18.94
N GLU A 122 -18.94 9.53 -19.78
CA GLU A 122 -19.17 9.50 -21.23
C GLU A 122 -20.61 9.09 -21.55
N HIS A 123 -21.09 7.99 -20.96
CA HIS A 123 -22.45 7.50 -21.11
C HIS A 123 -23.50 8.54 -20.70
N ASP A 124 -23.30 9.23 -19.57
CA ASP A 124 -24.23 10.27 -19.11
C ASP A 124 -24.26 11.45 -20.08
N GLY A 125 -23.12 11.83 -20.66
CA GLY A 125 -23.02 12.83 -21.71
C GLY A 125 -23.77 12.43 -22.98
N GLU A 126 -23.60 11.19 -23.44
CA GLU A 126 -24.31 10.64 -24.60
C GLU A 126 -25.83 10.58 -24.36
N THR A 127 -26.24 10.16 -23.17
CA THR A 127 -27.66 10.08 -22.79
C THR A 127 -28.30 11.45 -22.77
N PHE A 128 -27.59 12.45 -22.24
CA PHE A 128 -28.05 13.84 -22.24
C PHE A 128 -28.18 14.39 -23.66
N ALA A 129 -27.16 14.20 -24.51
CA ALA A 129 -27.20 14.62 -25.91
C ALA A 129 -28.34 13.95 -26.69
N ALA A 130 -28.57 12.65 -26.47
CA ALA A 130 -29.68 11.92 -27.07
C ALA A 130 -31.05 12.44 -26.59
N ALA A 131 -31.17 12.80 -25.31
CA ALA A 131 -32.38 13.40 -24.75
C ALA A 131 -32.66 14.79 -25.37
N GLU A 132 -31.63 15.62 -25.55
CA GLU A 132 -31.76 16.92 -26.22
C GLU A 132 -32.24 16.77 -27.66
N LEU A 133 -31.62 15.87 -28.44
CA LEU A 133 -32.03 15.57 -29.82
C LEU A 133 -33.48 15.06 -29.89
N GLY A 134 -33.86 14.15 -28.99
CA GLY A 134 -35.23 13.64 -28.90
C GLY A 134 -36.26 14.72 -28.50
N SER A 135 -35.87 15.67 -27.66
CA SER A 135 -36.72 16.80 -27.26
C SER A 135 -36.91 17.81 -28.41
N ALA A 136 -35.84 18.11 -29.16
CA ALA A 136 -35.88 18.98 -30.32
C ALA A 136 -36.72 18.38 -31.45
N ALA A 137 -36.62 17.07 -31.70
CA ALA A 137 -37.44 16.36 -32.68
C ALA A 137 -38.94 16.37 -32.33
N ARG A 138 -39.31 16.41 -31.04
CA ARG A 138 -40.72 16.57 -30.61
C ARG A 138 -41.23 18.00 -30.73
N ALA A 139 -40.36 19.01 -30.68
CA ALA A 139 -40.73 20.42 -30.73
C ALA A 139 -41.05 20.94 -32.14
N TRP A 140 -40.76 20.15 -33.18
CA TRP A 140 -41.24 20.38 -34.55
C TRP A 140 -42.37 19.41 -34.92
N PRO A 141 -43.63 19.76 -34.61
CA PRO A 141 -44.75 19.19 -35.33
C PRO A 141 -44.77 19.81 -36.73
N TYR A 142 -44.77 18.94 -37.75
CA TYR A 142 -45.24 19.32 -39.08
C TYR A 142 -46.69 19.83 -39.02
#